data_AF-A0AAU9TB41-F1
#
_entry.id   AF-A0AAU9TB41-F1
#
_cell.length_a   1.000
_cell.length_b   1.000
_cell.length_c   1.000
_cell.angle_alpha   90.00
_cell.angle_beta   90.00
_cell.angle_gamma   90.00
#
_symmetry.space_group_name_H-M   'P 1'
#
loop_
_entity.id
_entity.type
_entity.pdbx_description
1 polymer ?
#
loop_
_entity_poly.entity_id
_entity_poly.type
_entity_poly.pdbx_seq_one_letter_code
_entity_poly.pdbx_strand_id
1 'polypeptide(L)'
;MDGYCVVVADTHQHAKLAARKVHVEYEELPAILSIQDALKSNSFHPNTEKCLRKGDVDLCFQSGECDHIIEGEVQVGGQEHFYLEPQSSLVWTLDGGMRFGGSNILYLLPKRAN
;
A
#
# COMPACT_ATOMS: atom_id res chain seq x y z
N MET A 1 6.49 5.95 -2.26
CA MET A 1 7.36 7.11 -2.48
C MET A 1 8.10 7.33 -1.19
N ASP A 2 9.39 7.06 -1.18
CA ASP A 2 10.17 7.19 0.04
C ASP A 2 10.47 8.67 0.24
N GLY A 3 9.98 9.22 1.36
CA GLY A 3 10.20 10.62 1.71
C GLY A 3 11.51 10.76 2.47
N TYR A 4 12.50 11.42 1.88
CA TYR A 4 13.83 11.59 2.47
C TYR A 4 14.02 12.93 3.20
N CYS A 5 13.30 13.97 2.78
CA CYS A 5 13.32 15.29 3.41
C CYS A 5 12.00 16.04 3.16
N VAL A 6 11.72 17.05 4.00
CA VAL A 6 10.59 17.96 3.83
C VAL A 6 11.11 19.38 3.57
N VAL A 7 10.57 20.05 2.56
CA VAL A 7 10.91 21.44 2.23
C VAL A 7 9.83 22.37 2.74
N VAL A 8 10.22 23.38 3.51
CA VAL A 8 9.34 24.43 4.03
C VAL A 8 9.67 25.73 3.32
N ALA A 9 8.65 26.44 2.84
CA ALA A 9 8.78 27.74 2.20
C ALA A 9 7.56 28.62 2.50
N ASP A 10 7.69 29.91 2.21
CA ASP A 10 6.65 30.93 2.28
C ASP A 10 5.48 30.68 1.30
N THR A 11 5.74 30.06 0.14
CA THR A 11 4.73 29.69 -0.84
C THR A 11 4.85 28.24 -1.30
N HIS A 12 3.71 27.65 -1.69
CA HIS A 12 3.66 26.29 -2.25
C HIS A 12 4.55 26.16 -3.50
N GLN A 13 4.61 27.20 -4.34
CA GLN A 13 5.45 27.18 -5.55
C GLN A 13 6.95 27.18 -5.20
N HIS A 14 7.38 27.98 -4.23
CA HIS A 14 8.77 27.97 -3.78
C HIS A 14 9.16 26.62 -3.17
N ALA A 15 8.31 26.03 -2.33
CA ALA A 15 8.55 24.70 -1.77
C ALA A 15 8.73 23.64 -2.87
N LYS A 16 7.86 23.64 -3.89
CA LYS A 16 7.93 22.71 -5.02
C LYS A 16 9.19 22.89 -5.87
N LEU A 17 9.61 24.12 -6.12
CA LEU A 17 10.84 24.42 -6.88
C LEU A 17 12.09 24.08 -6.08
N ALA A 18 12.11 24.35 -4.77
CA ALA A 18 13.23 24.02 -3.90
C ALA A 18 13.37 22.50 -3.70
N ALA A 19 12.27 21.76 -3.56
CA ALA A 19 12.29 20.29 -3.47
C ALA A 19 12.95 19.63 -4.70
N ARG A 20 12.78 20.20 -5.90
CA ARG A 20 13.43 19.71 -7.13
C ARG A 20 14.94 19.93 -7.18
N LYS A 21 15.50 20.77 -6.30
CA LYS A 21 16.94 21.07 -6.24
C LYS A 21 17.67 20.19 -5.23
N VAL A 22 16.95 19.42 -4.42
CA VAL A 22 17.57 18.51 -3.45
C VAL A 22 18.31 17.43 -4.21
N HIS A 23 19.61 17.28 -3.91
CA HIS A 23 20.44 16.21 -4.42
C HIS A 23 20.52 15.11 -3.38
N VAL A 24 20.28 13.87 -3.81
CA VAL A 24 20.36 12.68 -2.96
C VAL A 24 21.24 11.67 -3.67
N GLU A 25 22.24 11.16 -2.95
CA GLU A 25 23.11 10.08 -3.41
C GLU A 25 22.49 8.75 -2.96
N TYR A 26 22.41 7.79 -3.88
CA TYR A 26 21.82 6.48 -3.64
C TYR A 26 22.83 5.37 -3.95
N GLU A 27 22.75 4.30 -3.17
CA GLU A 27 23.34 3.02 -3.51
C GLU A 27 22.25 2.12 -4.09
N GLU A 28 22.47 1.57 -5.29
CA GLU A 28 21.49 0.69 -5.92
C GLU A 28 21.52 -0.70 -5.29
N LEU A 29 20.34 -1.19 -4.90
CA LEU A 29 20.14 -2.54 -4.41
C LEU A 29 19.20 -3.32 -5.33
N PRO A 30 19.29 -4.66 -5.38
CA PRO A 30 18.38 -5.47 -6.20
C PRO A 30 16.92 -5.23 -5.83
N ALA A 31 16.11 -4.78 -6.78
CA ALA A 31 14.70 -4.48 -6.58
C ALA A 31 13.81 -5.67 -6.99
N ILE A 32 12.76 -5.93 -6.21
CA ILE A 32 11.70 -6.89 -6.51
C ILE A 32 10.44 -6.11 -6.86
N LEU A 33 10.08 -6.08 -8.15
CA LEU A 33 9.02 -5.20 -8.66
C LEU A 33 7.78 -5.94 -9.16
N SER A 34 7.88 -7.24 -9.42
CA SER A 34 6.77 -8.06 -9.91
C SER A 34 6.36 -9.16 -8.93
N ILE A 35 5.12 -9.63 -9.05
CA ILE A 35 4.62 -10.79 -8.28
C ILE A 35 5.51 -12.01 -8.55
N GLN A 36 5.93 -12.22 -9.81
CA GLN A 36 6.77 -13.35 -10.20
C GLN A 36 8.16 -13.30 -9.55
N ASP A 37 8.75 -12.11 -9.43
CA ASP A 37 10.04 -11.95 -8.76
C ASP A 37 9.91 -12.15 -7.25
N ALA A 38 8.79 -11.73 -6.65
CA ALA A 38 8.49 -11.98 -5.24
C ALA A 38 8.34 -13.49 -4.95
N LEU A 39 7.67 -14.23 -5.84
CA LEU A 39 7.55 -15.70 -5.75
C LEU A 39 8.92 -16.38 -5.82
N LYS A 40 9.75 -16.02 -6.81
CA LYS A 40 11.09 -16.61 -6.99
C LYS A 40 12.05 -16.31 -5.82
N SER A 41 11.89 -15.16 -5.18
CA SER A 41 12.75 -14.73 -4.06
C SER A 41 12.18 -15.10 -2.68
N ASN A 42 11.02 -15.77 -2.62
CA ASN A 42 10.27 -16.01 -1.38
C ASN A 42 10.04 -14.73 -0.55
N SER A 43 9.86 -13.60 -1.22
CA SER A 43 9.70 -12.28 -0.61
C SER A 43 8.23 -12.02 -0.29
N PHE A 44 7.74 -12.56 0.83
CA PHE A 44 6.36 -12.40 1.30
C PHE A 44 6.29 -11.56 2.58
N HIS A 45 5.13 -10.97 2.83
CA HIS A 45 4.87 -10.34 4.12
C HIS A 45 4.71 -11.43 5.20
N PRO A 46 5.24 -11.21 6.41
CA PRO A 46 5.15 -12.22 7.47
C PRO A 46 3.69 -12.44 7.89
N ASN A 47 3.35 -13.68 8.22
CA ASN A 47 2.04 -14.09 8.73
C ASN A 47 0.83 -13.80 7.79
N THR A 48 1.05 -13.76 6.47
CA THR A 48 -0.02 -13.52 5.50
C THR A 48 -0.54 -14.76 4.78
N GLU A 49 0.03 -15.95 5.04
CA GLU A 49 -0.48 -17.19 4.47
C GLU A 49 -1.89 -17.46 5.00
N LYS A 50 -2.86 -17.44 4.10
CA LYS A 50 -4.27 -17.68 4.40
C LYS A 50 -4.77 -18.75 3.44
N CYS A 51 -5.11 -19.91 3.98
CA CYS A 51 -5.77 -20.97 3.24
C CYS A 51 -7.17 -21.21 3.84
N LEU A 52 -8.20 -21.07 3.02
CA LEU A 52 -9.56 -21.47 3.36
C LEU A 52 -9.91 -22.68 2.52
N ARG A 53 -10.24 -23.81 3.17
CA ARG A 53 -10.65 -25.05 2.52
C ARG A 53 -11.99 -25.49 3.09
N LYS A 54 -12.88 -25.99 2.24
CA LYS A 54 -14.19 -26.52 2.64
C LYS A 54 -14.45 -27.83 1.89
N GLY A 55 -14.73 -28.90 2.63
CA GLY A 55 -14.89 -30.24 2.07
C GLY A 55 -13.57 -30.88 1.66
N ASP A 56 -13.67 -32.00 0.93
CA ASP A 56 -12.54 -32.74 0.39
C ASP A 56 -12.47 -32.54 -1.14
N VAL A 57 -11.64 -31.57 -1.54
CA VAL A 57 -11.46 -31.19 -2.94
C VAL A 57 -10.71 -32.29 -3.71
N ASP A 58 -9.75 -32.94 -3.07
CA ASP A 58 -8.90 -33.95 -3.70
C ASP A 58 -9.72 -35.20 -4.05
N LEU A 59 -10.61 -35.60 -3.14
CA LEU A 59 -11.53 -36.72 -3.37
C LEU A 59 -12.52 -36.42 -4.50
N CYS A 60 -13.03 -35.19 -4.62
CA CYS A 60 -13.95 -34.80 -5.70
C CYS A 60 -13.29 -34.87 -7.10
N PHE A 61 -12.02 -34.46 -7.21
CA PHE A 61 -11.27 -34.59 -8.45
C PHE A 61 -10.93 -36.06 -8.77
N GLN A 62 -10.65 -36.88 -7.75
CA GLN A 62 -10.29 -38.30 -7.93
C GLN A 62 -11.49 -39.21 -8.18
N SER A 63 -12.67 -38.89 -7.63
CA SER A 63 -13.87 -39.71 -7.74
C SER A 63 -14.50 -39.70 -9.14
N GLY A 64 -14.08 -38.79 -10.02
CA GLY A 64 -14.67 -38.62 -11.34
C GLY A 64 -16.07 -38.01 -11.30
N GLU A 65 -16.46 -37.40 -10.18
CA GLU A 65 -17.73 -36.67 -10.06
C GLU A 65 -17.75 -35.36 -10.86
N CYS A 66 -16.60 -34.92 -11.39
CA CYS A 66 -16.49 -33.73 -12.24
C CYS A 66 -16.66 -34.08 -13.72
N ASP A 67 -17.77 -33.67 -14.34
CA ASP A 67 -18.00 -33.85 -15.78
C ASP A 67 -17.02 -33.03 -16.65
N HIS A 68 -16.61 -31.86 -16.15
CA HIS A 68 -15.71 -30.93 -16.83
C HIS A 68 -14.74 -30.27 -15.86
N ILE A 69 -13.47 -30.13 -16.27
CA ILE A 69 -12.42 -29.44 -15.51
C ILE A 69 -11.83 -28.36 -16.42
N ILE A 70 -11.81 -27.11 -15.93
CA ILE A 70 -11.25 -25.96 -16.64
C ILE A 70 -10.23 -25.31 -15.71
N GLU A 71 -9.01 -25.16 -16.20
CA GLU A 71 -7.90 -24.54 -15.47
C GLU A 71 -7.38 -23.33 -16.24
N GLY A 72 -6.96 -22.30 -15.51
CA GLY A 72 -6.41 -21.08 -16.08
C GLY A 72 -5.93 -20.10 -15.03
N GLU A 73 -5.21 -19.09 -15.48
CA GLU A 73 -4.74 -17.97 -14.67
C GLU A 73 -5.38 -16.67 -15.15
N VAL A 74 -5.66 -15.76 -14.22
CA VAL A 74 -6.11 -14.40 -14.52
C VAL A 74 -5.26 -13.40 -13.76
N GLN A 75 -4.92 -12.30 -14.42
CA GLN A 75 -4.23 -11.17 -13.81
C GLN A 75 -5.17 -9.97 -13.78
N VAL A 76 -5.26 -9.33 -12.62
CA VAL A 76 -6.06 -8.12 -12.40
C VAL A 76 -5.12 -7.02 -11.95
N GLY A 77 -5.14 -5.89 -12.67
CA GLY A 77 -4.28 -4.75 -12.39
C GLY A 77 -4.69 -3.95 -11.15
N GLY A 78 -3.81 -3.05 -10.73
CA GLY A 78 -4.12 -2.06 -9.69
C GLY A 78 -5.09 -0.98 -10.16
N GLN A 79 -5.60 -0.21 -9.20
CA GLN A 79 -6.50 0.92 -9.43
C GLN A 79 -6.01 2.14 -8.67
N GLU A 80 -5.86 3.27 -9.37
CA GLU A 80 -5.65 4.56 -8.72
C GLU A 80 -7.00 5.13 -8.25
N HIS A 81 -7.04 5.68 -7.04
CA HIS A 81 -8.29 6.16 -6.44
C HIS A 81 -8.80 7.42 -7.15
N PHE A 82 -7.88 8.29 -7.58
CA PHE A 82 -8.18 9.51 -8.33
C PHE A 82 -9.26 10.39 -7.67
N TYR A 83 -9.12 10.62 -6.36
CA TYR A 83 -10.00 11.52 -5.62
C TYR A 83 -9.98 12.92 -6.22
N LEU A 84 -11.15 13.56 -6.32
CA LEU A 84 -11.25 14.93 -6.83
C LEU A 84 -10.53 15.93 -5.92
N GLU A 85 -10.51 15.66 -4.62
CA GLU A 85 -9.67 16.36 -3.64
C GLU A 85 -8.43 15.50 -3.31
N PRO A 86 -7.21 15.96 -3.64
CA PRO A 86 -5.97 15.28 -3.26
C PRO A 86 -5.72 15.34 -1.74
N GLN A 87 -4.77 14.53 -1.26
CA GLN A 87 -4.33 14.56 0.13
C GLN A 87 -3.89 15.98 0.57
N SER A 88 -4.44 16.46 1.68
CA SER A 88 -4.11 17.77 2.26
C SER A 88 -4.10 17.73 3.79
N SER A 89 -3.25 18.53 4.42
CA SER A 89 -3.17 18.68 5.87
C SER A 89 -2.72 20.10 6.24
N LEU A 90 -3.34 20.68 7.25
CA LEU A 90 -3.04 21.99 7.82
C LEU A 90 -2.80 21.87 9.33
N VAL A 91 -1.71 22.47 9.80
CA VAL A 91 -1.32 22.48 11.21
C VAL A 91 -1.29 23.91 11.72
N TRP A 92 -1.92 24.15 12.86
CA TRP A 92 -1.88 25.44 13.55
C TRP A 92 -1.36 25.26 14.96
N THR A 93 -0.31 26.00 15.31
CA THR A 93 0.28 25.99 16.66
C THR A 93 -0.49 26.95 17.57
N LEU A 94 -0.74 26.52 18.80
CA LEU A 94 -1.36 27.28 19.89
C LEU A 94 -0.48 27.16 21.15
N ASP A 95 -0.60 28.09 22.09
CA ASP A 95 0.25 28.14 23.30
C ASP A 95 0.20 26.84 24.14
N GLY A 96 -0.88 26.06 24.02
CA GLY A 96 -1.08 24.78 24.71
C GLY A 96 -1.01 23.52 23.82
N GLY A 97 -0.62 23.62 22.55
CA GLY A 97 -0.52 22.46 21.66
C GLY A 97 -0.71 22.77 20.17
N MET A 98 -1.04 21.75 19.39
CA MET A 98 -1.25 21.87 17.94
C MET A 98 -2.67 21.45 17.56
N ARG A 99 -3.29 22.16 16.63
CA ARG A 99 -4.52 21.73 15.96
C ARG A 99 -4.21 21.26 14.55
N PHE A 100 -4.84 20.17 14.15
CA PHE A 100 -4.68 19.53 12.85
C PHE A 100 -6.02 19.48 12.14
N GLY A 101 -6.06 19.93 10.89
CA GLY A 101 -7.16 19.70 9.94
C GLY A 101 -6.61 19.00 8.71
N GLY A 102 -7.37 18.11 8.08
CA GLY A 102 -6.91 17.42 6.88
C GLY A 102 -7.98 16.54 6.25
N SER A 103 -7.73 16.15 5.01
CA SER A 103 -8.63 15.33 4.20
C SER A 103 -8.25 13.87 4.39
N ASN A 104 -8.79 13.27 5.46
CA ASN A 104 -8.40 11.95 5.96
C ASN A 104 -9.63 11.05 6.20
N ILE A 105 -9.56 9.77 5.86
CA ILE A 105 -10.64 8.79 6.09
C ILE A 105 -10.49 7.99 7.41
N LEU A 106 -9.60 8.40 8.31
CA LEU A 106 -9.32 7.61 9.52
C LEU A 106 -10.53 7.61 10.46
N TYR A 107 -11.34 6.55 10.40
CA TYR A 107 -12.26 6.19 11.46
C TYR A 107 -11.43 5.80 12.68
N LEU A 108 -11.49 6.60 13.74
CA LEU A 108 -11.00 6.22 15.06
C LEU A 108 -11.82 5.03 15.54
N LEU A 109 -11.38 3.81 15.25
CA LEU A 109 -11.89 2.62 15.92
C LEU A 109 -11.53 2.77 17.41
N PRO A 110 -12.52 2.72 18.33
CA PRO A 110 -12.24 2.83 19.75
C PRO A 110 -11.27 1.70 20.12
N LYS A 111 -10.15 2.07 20.76
CA LYS A 111 -9.28 1.09 21.42
C LYS A 111 -10.16 0.24 22.34
N ARG A 112 -10.28 -1.05 22.05
CA ARG A 112 -10.70 -2.03 23.06
C ARG A 112 -9.64 -1.98 24.16
N ALA A 113 -10.03 -1.47 25.34
CA ALA A 113 -9.25 -1.65 26.55
C ALA A 113 -9.25 -3.15 26.86
N ASN A 114 -8.06 -3.75 26.93
CA ASN A 114 -7.83 -4.98 27.69
C ASN A 114 -7.42 -4.58 29.10
#